data_AF-A0A9W7CCM6-F1
#
_entry.id   AF-A0A9W7CCM6-F1
#
_cell.length_a   1.000
_cell.length_b   1.000
_cell.length_c   1.000
_cell.angle_alpha   90.00
_cell.angle_beta   90.00
_cell.angle_gamma   90.00
#
_symmetry.space_group_name_H-M   'P 1'
#
loop_
_entity.id
_entity.type
_entity.pdbx_description
1 polymer ?
#
loop_
_entity_poly.entity_id
_entity_poly.type
_entity_poly.pdbx_seq_one_letter_code
_entity_poly.pdbx_strand_id
1 'polypeptide(L)'
;MVRPVDERGIGEDLRQEGTIESATKLVSMLAEVKRGGVLEELKEMKEVAGERIVLTADQVVTHPTLGILEKPESREEAEQFMMAYANVSSVTTVGSVMLTEWPSMKTSLKTFTSTVRFDGEGLKKDMEKGKEEGGKTLLDRLLEADAPVYDCAGGLMIENPLVKEFIVGVDGTEDSVLGLSRRSVLECYRDLKEK
;
A
#
# COMPACT_ATOMS: atom_id res chain seq x y z
N MET A 1 13.46 -4.96 -15.18
CA MET A 1 12.72 -5.51 -14.02
C MET A 1 13.54 -5.05 -12.83
N VAL A 2 13.01 -4.12 -12.03
CA VAL A 2 13.76 -3.43 -10.97
C VAL A 2 14.39 -4.47 -10.05
N ARG A 3 15.70 -4.38 -9.78
CA ARG A 3 16.37 -5.24 -8.81
C ARG A 3 15.57 -5.20 -7.50
N PRO A 4 15.16 -6.35 -6.96
CA PRO A 4 14.40 -6.38 -5.72
C PRO A 4 15.25 -5.73 -4.64
N VAL A 5 14.70 -4.73 -3.97
CA VAL A 5 15.32 -4.14 -2.79
C VAL A 5 14.74 -4.82 -1.56
N ASP A 6 15.58 -5.07 -0.56
CA ASP A 6 15.13 -5.60 0.72
C ASP A 6 14.40 -4.50 1.50
N GLU A 7 13.10 -4.39 1.24
CA GLU A 7 12.19 -3.42 1.86
C GLU A 7 11.88 -3.77 3.33
N ARG A 8 12.05 -5.04 3.72
CA ARG A 8 11.64 -5.56 5.04
C ARG A 8 12.59 -5.17 6.16
N GLY A 9 13.89 -5.07 5.88
CA GLY A 9 14.89 -4.63 6.86
C GLY A 9 14.80 -3.13 7.24
N ILE A 10 13.96 -2.35 6.57
CA ILE A 10 13.92 -0.88 6.70
C ILE A 10 12.78 -0.46 7.61
N GLY A 11 13.08 0.15 8.76
CA GLY A 11 12.06 0.72 9.66
C GLY A 11 11.29 -0.33 10.47
N GLU A 12 11.96 -1.38 10.93
CA GLU A 12 11.39 -2.42 11.80
C GLU A 12 10.78 -1.83 13.09
N ASP A 13 11.47 -0.83 13.67
CA ASP A 13 11.00 -0.04 14.81
C ASP A 13 9.70 0.71 14.52
N LEU A 14 9.56 1.26 13.32
CA LEU A 14 8.38 2.04 12.91
C LEU A 14 7.12 1.19 12.74
N ARG A 15 7.27 -0.10 12.37
CA ARG A 15 6.15 -1.01 12.13
C ARG A 15 5.32 -1.29 13.38
N GLN A 16 6.01 -1.41 14.52
CA GLN A 16 5.38 -1.67 15.81
C GLN A 16 4.69 -0.43 16.40
N GLU A 17 5.17 0.77 16.09
CA GLU A 17 4.53 2.02 16.54
C GLU A 17 3.12 2.19 15.95
N GLY A 18 2.93 1.81 14.69
CA GLY A 18 1.59 1.78 14.08
C GLY A 18 0.92 3.14 13.85
N THR A 19 1.64 4.24 14.03
CA THR A 19 1.08 5.59 13.89
C THR A 19 1.12 6.07 12.44
N ILE A 20 0.30 7.05 12.09
CA ILE A 20 0.38 7.71 10.77
C ILE A 20 1.76 8.34 10.57
N GLU A 21 2.39 8.86 11.63
CA GLU A 21 3.73 9.45 11.56
C GLU A 21 4.79 8.38 11.25
N SER A 22 4.76 7.24 11.95
CA SER A 22 5.70 6.14 11.72
C SER A 22 5.52 5.54 10.32
N ALA A 23 4.27 5.37 9.87
CA ALA A 23 3.96 4.95 8.51
C ALA A 23 4.42 5.95 7.46
N THR A 24 4.24 7.25 7.69
CA THR A 24 4.71 8.31 6.78
C THR A 24 6.23 8.27 6.62
N LYS A 25 6.97 8.07 7.71
CA LYS A 25 8.43 7.89 7.69
C LYS A 25 8.80 6.63 6.90
N LEU A 26 8.14 5.51 7.17
CA LEU A 26 8.40 4.24 6.49
C LEU A 26 8.23 4.35 4.97
N VAL A 27 7.07 4.80 4.48
CA VAL A 27 6.83 4.90 3.03
C VAL A 27 7.74 5.92 2.33
N SER A 28 8.23 6.93 3.06
CA SER A 28 9.22 7.88 2.54
C SER A 28 10.58 7.20 2.34
N MET A 29 11.04 6.43 3.34
CA MET A 29 12.29 5.66 3.22
C MET A 29 12.19 4.62 2.10
N LEU A 30 11.07 3.89 2.01
CA LEU A 30 10.84 2.90 0.95
C LEU A 30 10.85 3.54 -0.44
N ALA A 31 10.25 4.72 -0.61
CA ALA A 31 10.31 5.45 -1.89
C ALA A 31 11.73 5.86 -2.29
N GLU A 32 12.57 6.29 -1.34
CA GLU A 32 13.98 6.62 -1.59
C GLU A 32 14.81 5.39 -1.98
N VAL A 33 14.56 4.27 -1.32
CA VAL A 33 15.22 3.00 -1.55
C VAL A 33 14.86 2.45 -2.94
N LYS A 34 13.57 2.42 -3.27
CA LYS A 34 13.09 2.09 -4.63
C LYS A 34 13.69 3.01 -5.68
N ARG A 35 13.77 4.32 -5.38
CA ARG A 35 14.38 5.29 -6.29
C ARG A 35 15.85 4.93 -6.55
N GLY A 36 16.62 4.59 -5.51
CA GLY A 36 17.99 4.11 -5.65
C GLY A 36 18.09 2.92 -6.60
N GLY A 37 17.26 1.90 -6.39
CA GLY A 37 17.22 0.71 -7.26
C GLY A 37 16.94 1.04 -8.73
N VAL A 38 15.91 1.86 -9.01
CA VAL A 38 15.55 2.25 -10.38
C VAL A 38 16.64 3.09 -11.06
N LEU A 39 17.29 3.99 -10.30
CA LEU A 39 18.36 4.84 -10.84
C LEU A 39 19.61 4.05 -11.19
N GLU A 40 19.98 3.03 -10.41
CA GLU A 40 21.09 2.13 -10.76
C GLU A 40 20.80 1.39 -12.07
N GLU A 41 19.56 0.93 -12.30
CA GLU A 41 19.20 0.33 -13.59
C GLU A 41 19.27 1.32 -14.74
N LEU A 42 18.81 2.55 -14.54
CA LEU A 42 18.87 3.60 -15.55
C LEU A 42 20.31 3.93 -15.96
N LYS A 43 21.26 3.87 -15.02
CA LYS A 43 22.70 4.05 -15.32
C LYS A 43 23.26 2.92 -16.19
N GLU A 44 22.78 1.71 -16.03
CA GLU A 44 23.23 0.53 -16.78
C GLU A 44 22.60 0.42 -18.17
N MET A 45 21.48 1.12 -18.40
CA MET A 45 20.81 1.17 -19.70
C MET A 45 21.65 1.93 -20.73
N LYS A 46 22.08 1.23 -21.79
CA LYS A 46 22.95 1.76 -22.86
C LYS A 46 22.32 2.89 -23.70
N GLU A 47 21.00 3.04 -23.67
CA GLU A 47 20.25 3.99 -24.51
C GLU A 47 19.18 4.78 -23.75
N VAL A 48 19.52 5.38 -22.60
CA VAL A 48 18.63 6.38 -21.98
C VAL A 48 18.95 7.75 -22.55
N ALA A 49 18.42 8.05 -23.74
CA ALA A 49 18.51 9.39 -24.31
C ALA A 49 17.49 10.33 -23.66
N GLY A 50 17.91 11.56 -23.37
CA GLY A 50 17.05 12.67 -22.94
C GLY A 50 16.70 12.68 -21.44
N GLU A 51 16.00 13.74 -21.05
CA GLU A 51 15.49 13.92 -19.69
C GLU A 51 14.39 12.91 -19.38
N ARG A 52 14.41 12.37 -18.15
CA ARG A 52 13.41 11.40 -17.66
C ARG A 52 12.90 11.80 -16.30
N ILE A 53 11.69 11.38 -15.99
CA ILE A 53 11.15 11.43 -14.63
C ILE A 53 10.98 10.01 -14.14
N VAL A 54 11.68 9.68 -13.06
CA VAL A 54 11.52 8.43 -12.32
C VAL A 54 10.44 8.66 -11.29
N LEU A 55 9.39 7.84 -11.34
CA LEU A 55 8.34 7.80 -10.33
C LEU A 55 8.53 6.55 -9.48
N THR A 56 8.70 6.73 -8.18
CA THR A 56 8.57 5.65 -7.19
C THR A 56 7.45 5.96 -6.22
N ALA A 57 6.81 4.90 -5.74
CA ALA A 57 5.71 4.99 -4.81
C ALA A 57 5.72 3.79 -3.88
N ASP A 58 5.15 3.97 -2.70
CA ASP A 58 4.94 2.91 -1.74
C ASP A 58 3.69 3.19 -0.91
N GLN A 59 3.05 2.14 -0.39
CA GLN A 59 1.86 2.28 0.45
C GLN A 59 1.83 1.16 1.49
N VAL A 60 1.45 1.55 2.71
CA VAL A 60 1.15 0.64 3.82
C VAL A 60 -0.23 0.95 4.41
N VAL A 61 -0.73 0.06 5.26
CA VAL A 61 -1.98 0.27 6.02
C VAL A 61 -1.65 0.40 7.50
N THR A 62 -2.14 1.43 8.19
CA THR A 62 -2.07 1.52 9.65
C THR A 62 -3.35 0.95 10.26
N HIS A 63 -3.19 -0.05 11.13
CA HIS A 63 -4.27 -0.68 11.89
C HIS A 63 -4.12 -0.32 13.39
N PRO A 64 -5.18 0.16 14.07
CA PRO A 64 -5.11 0.63 15.45
C PRO A 64 -4.55 -0.36 16.47
N THR A 65 -4.69 -1.67 16.21
CA THR A 65 -4.26 -2.74 17.13
C THR A 65 -3.04 -3.52 16.65
N LEU A 66 -2.81 -3.58 15.33
CA LEU A 66 -1.76 -4.42 14.75
C LEU A 66 -0.54 -3.62 14.29
N GLY A 67 -0.65 -2.30 14.26
CA GLY A 67 0.41 -1.43 13.77
C GLY A 67 0.38 -1.29 12.25
N ILE A 68 1.54 -1.23 11.62
CA ILE A 68 1.65 -1.11 10.16
C ILE A 68 1.51 -2.50 9.52
N LEU A 69 0.54 -2.64 8.63
CA LEU A 69 0.31 -3.82 7.81
C LEU A 69 0.90 -3.61 6.41
N GLU A 70 1.83 -4.49 6.06
CA GLU A 70 2.38 -4.63 4.71
C GLU A 70 1.67 -5.79 3.99
N LYS A 71 2.30 -6.37 2.97
CA LYS A 71 1.78 -7.53 2.26
C LYS A 71 1.85 -8.76 3.16
N PRO A 72 0.77 -9.55 3.29
CA PRO A 72 0.81 -10.78 4.06
C PRO A 72 1.78 -11.79 3.41
N GLU A 73 2.52 -12.53 4.23
CA GLU A 73 3.49 -13.55 3.81
C GLU A 73 2.90 -14.95 3.77
N SER A 74 1.78 -15.15 4.47
CA SER A 74 1.08 -16.42 4.52
C SER A 74 -0.43 -16.25 4.56
N ARG A 75 -1.13 -17.35 4.31
CA ARG A 75 -2.58 -17.40 4.44
C ARG A 75 -3.02 -17.07 5.86
N GLU A 76 -2.33 -17.59 6.87
CA GLU A 76 -2.62 -17.37 8.29
C GLU A 76 -2.51 -15.89 8.65
N GLU A 77 -1.51 -15.19 8.12
CA GLU A 77 -1.38 -13.74 8.32
C GLU A 77 -2.49 -12.96 7.62
N ALA A 78 -2.84 -13.34 6.39
CA ALA A 78 -3.99 -12.76 5.70
C ALA A 78 -5.30 -12.96 6.50
N GLU A 79 -5.51 -14.14 7.09
CA GLU A 79 -6.64 -14.42 7.99
C GLU A 79 -6.62 -13.52 9.24
N GLN A 80 -5.45 -13.29 9.83
CA GLN A 80 -5.29 -12.36 10.96
C GLN A 80 -5.67 -10.92 10.57
N PHE A 81 -5.27 -10.45 9.39
CA PHE A 81 -5.65 -9.13 8.89
C PHE A 81 -7.17 -9.02 8.72
N MET A 82 -7.82 -10.02 8.08
CA MET A 82 -9.29 -10.06 7.93
C MET A 82 -10.01 -9.98 9.27
N MET A 83 -9.54 -10.75 10.25
CA MET A 83 -10.10 -10.73 11.60
C MET A 83 -9.89 -9.37 12.28
N ALA A 84 -8.74 -8.74 12.07
CA ALA A 84 -8.44 -7.43 12.62
C ALA A 84 -9.36 -6.34 12.04
N TYR A 85 -9.55 -6.32 10.72
CA TYR A 85 -10.50 -5.39 10.07
C TYR A 85 -11.93 -5.53 10.58
N ALA A 86 -12.35 -6.75 10.91
CA ALA A 86 -13.67 -7.00 11.47
C ALA A 86 -13.87 -6.42 12.89
N ASN A 87 -12.78 -6.09 13.59
CA ASN A 87 -12.77 -5.61 14.96
C ASN A 87 -12.51 -4.11 15.10
N VAL A 88 -12.34 -3.38 13.99
CA VAL A 88 -12.17 -1.93 13.98
C VAL A 88 -13.18 -1.28 13.05
N SER A 89 -13.48 0.01 13.28
CA SER A 89 -14.39 0.77 12.43
C SER A 89 -13.73 1.23 11.13
N SER A 90 -12.41 1.47 11.17
CA SER A 90 -11.66 1.98 10.03
C SER A 90 -10.17 1.73 10.16
N VAL A 91 -9.49 1.72 9.02
CA VAL A 91 -8.03 1.77 8.90
C VAL A 91 -7.61 2.91 7.98
N THR A 92 -6.33 3.26 8.02
CA THR A 92 -5.79 4.32 7.16
C THR A 92 -4.72 3.75 6.26
N THR A 93 -4.83 3.99 4.95
CA THR A 93 -3.71 3.80 4.03
C THR A 93 -2.81 5.03 4.13
N VAL A 94 -1.50 4.81 4.13
CA VAL A 94 -0.49 5.86 4.10
C VAL A 94 0.41 5.53 2.92
N GLY A 95 0.52 6.45 1.97
CA GLY A 95 1.30 6.26 0.76
C GLY A 95 2.26 7.41 0.48
N SER A 96 3.25 7.15 -0.36
CA SER A 96 4.23 8.11 -0.85
C SER A 96 4.28 8.14 -2.37
N VAL A 97 4.61 9.31 -2.92
CA VAL A 97 4.99 9.52 -4.31
C VAL A 97 6.28 10.30 -4.33
N MET A 98 7.31 9.75 -4.98
CA MET A 98 8.57 10.42 -5.23
C MET A 98 8.82 10.54 -6.73
N LEU A 99 9.02 11.77 -7.20
CA LEU A 99 9.49 12.04 -8.55
C LEU A 99 10.96 12.45 -8.51
N THR A 100 11.76 11.89 -9.41
CA THR A 100 13.17 12.23 -9.59
C THR A 100 13.45 12.55 -11.05
N GLU A 101 13.92 13.75 -11.33
CA GLU A 101 14.39 14.13 -12.67
C GLU A 101 15.79 13.56 -12.91
N TRP A 102 15.99 12.93 -14.06
CA TRP A 102 17.28 12.43 -14.53
C TRP A 102 17.73 13.23 -15.76
N PRO A 103 19.01 13.65 -15.86
CA PRO A 103 20.12 13.36 -14.94
C PRO A 103 20.36 14.43 -13.85
N SER A 104 19.52 15.47 -13.75
CA SER A 104 19.72 16.58 -12.79
C SER A 104 19.64 16.12 -11.33
N MET A 105 18.99 14.98 -11.07
CA MET A 105 18.73 14.40 -9.77
C MET A 105 17.84 15.25 -8.85
N LYS A 106 17.12 16.23 -9.40
CA LYS A 106 16.11 16.97 -8.64
C LYS A 106 15.01 16.01 -8.18
N THR A 107 14.62 16.10 -6.91
CA THR A 107 13.58 15.25 -6.33
C THR A 107 12.42 16.06 -5.74
N SER A 108 11.24 15.48 -5.78
CA SER A 108 10.10 15.89 -4.96
C SER A 108 9.41 14.66 -4.38
N LEU A 109 9.01 14.75 -3.11
CA LEU A 109 8.35 13.69 -2.35
C LEU A 109 7.09 14.26 -1.72
N LYS A 110 5.98 13.56 -1.87
CA LYS A 110 4.73 13.83 -1.17
C LYS A 110 4.20 12.55 -0.55
N THR A 111 3.56 12.68 0.59
CA THR A 111 2.79 11.59 1.21
C THR A 111 1.31 11.94 1.19
N PHE A 112 0.48 10.92 1.31
CA PHE A 112 -0.97 11.04 1.33
C PHE A 112 -1.57 9.97 2.22
N THR A 113 -2.78 10.22 2.69
CA THR A 113 -3.54 9.27 3.50
C THR A 113 -4.95 9.12 2.96
N SER A 114 -5.52 7.93 3.17
CA SER A 114 -6.94 7.66 2.93
C SER A 114 -7.48 6.77 4.04
N THR A 115 -8.73 6.94 4.42
CA THR A 115 -9.36 6.10 5.45
C THR A 115 -10.38 5.18 4.81
N VAL A 116 -10.32 3.90 5.15
CA VAL A 116 -11.27 2.87 4.70
C VAL A 116 -12.08 2.42 5.91
N ARG A 117 -13.41 2.49 5.82
CA ARG A 117 -14.34 1.97 6.82
C ARG A 117 -14.90 0.62 6.40
N PHE A 118 -14.82 -0.35 7.30
CA PHE A 118 -15.30 -1.71 7.06
C PHE A 118 -16.63 -1.98 7.75
N ASP A 119 -17.46 -2.83 7.14
CA ASP A 119 -18.59 -3.49 7.80
C ASP A 119 -18.05 -4.63 8.67
N GLY A 120 -17.63 -4.29 9.88
CA GLY A 120 -17.04 -5.25 10.81
C GLY A 120 -18.01 -6.36 11.23
N GLU A 121 -19.31 -6.08 11.33
CA GLU A 121 -20.32 -7.12 11.60
C GLU A 121 -20.49 -8.06 10.42
N GLY A 122 -20.52 -7.51 9.19
CA GLY A 122 -20.54 -8.29 7.96
C GLY A 122 -19.35 -9.24 7.86
N LEU A 123 -18.13 -8.74 8.10
CA LEU A 123 -16.91 -9.55 8.12
C LEU A 123 -16.94 -10.63 9.19
N LYS A 124 -17.44 -10.34 10.40
CA LYS A 124 -17.62 -11.34 11.46
C LYS A 124 -18.55 -12.47 11.03
N LYS A 125 -19.71 -12.13 10.47
CA LYS A 125 -20.68 -13.11 9.96
C LYS A 125 -20.11 -13.94 8.82
N ASP A 126 -19.32 -13.33 7.93
CA ASP A 126 -18.64 -14.03 6.85
C ASP A 126 -17.63 -15.07 7.38
N MET A 127 -16.81 -14.69 8.37
CA MET A 127 -15.90 -15.62 9.03
C MET A 127 -16.62 -16.73 9.81
N GLU A 128 -17.77 -16.43 10.43
CA GLU A 128 -18.62 -17.44 11.07
C GLU A 128 -19.18 -18.45 10.06
N LYS A 129 -19.69 -17.97 8.92
CA LYS A 129 -20.14 -18.84 7.82
C LYS A 129 -19.02 -19.74 7.30
N GLY A 130 -17.78 -19.24 7.23
CA GLY A 130 -16.61 -20.03 6.84
C GLY A 130 -16.33 -21.24 7.74
N LYS A 131 -16.85 -21.25 8.98
CA LYS A 131 -16.71 -22.39 9.92
C LYS A 131 -17.77 -23.47 9.71
N GLU A 132 -18.83 -23.19 8.95
CA GLU A 132 -19.87 -24.15 8.62
C GLU A 132 -19.36 -25.14 7.56
N GLU A 133 -19.98 -26.33 7.48
CA GLU A 133 -19.59 -27.34 6.49
C GLU A 133 -19.80 -26.80 5.06
N GLY A 134 -18.72 -26.71 4.29
CA GLY A 134 -18.74 -26.15 2.93
C GLY A 134 -18.79 -24.63 2.86
N GLY A 135 -18.72 -23.94 3.99
CA GLY A 135 -18.63 -22.48 4.06
C GLY A 135 -17.32 -21.95 3.51
N LYS A 136 -17.35 -20.73 2.94
CA LYS A 136 -16.17 -20.03 2.43
C LYS A 136 -16.13 -18.61 2.99
N THR A 137 -14.97 -18.22 3.51
CA THR A 137 -14.71 -16.85 3.94
C THR A 137 -14.46 -15.94 2.74
N LEU A 138 -14.42 -14.62 2.96
CA LEU A 138 -13.96 -13.64 2.00
C LEU A 138 -12.57 -14.00 1.49
N LEU A 139 -11.64 -14.40 2.37
CA LEU A 139 -10.30 -14.80 1.96
C LEU A 139 -10.32 -16.01 1.02
N ASP A 140 -11.11 -17.05 1.35
CA ASP A 140 -11.26 -18.22 0.47
C ASP A 140 -11.77 -17.80 -0.91
N ARG A 141 -12.81 -16.98 -0.95
CA ARG A 141 -13.39 -16.47 -2.19
C ARG A 141 -12.40 -15.62 -3.00
N LEU A 142 -11.54 -14.84 -2.33
CA LEU A 142 -10.49 -14.05 -2.98
C LEU A 142 -9.40 -14.94 -3.56
N LEU A 143 -8.91 -15.92 -2.80
CA LEU A 143 -7.87 -16.85 -3.27
C LEU A 143 -8.37 -17.74 -4.41
N GLU A 144 -9.61 -18.23 -4.34
CA GLU A 144 -10.22 -19.00 -5.43
C GLU A 144 -10.44 -18.19 -6.72
N ALA A 145 -10.57 -16.86 -6.58
CA ALA A 145 -10.68 -15.94 -7.70
C ALA A 145 -9.31 -15.43 -8.22
N ASP A 146 -8.20 -16.04 -7.78
CA ASP A 146 -6.82 -15.63 -8.10
C ASP A 146 -6.55 -14.14 -7.78
N ALA A 147 -7.20 -13.63 -6.73
CA ALA A 147 -7.02 -12.24 -6.33
C ALA A 147 -5.63 -12.04 -5.69
N PRO A 148 -4.93 -10.91 -5.96
CA PRO A 148 -3.54 -10.67 -5.54
C PRO A 148 -3.37 -10.33 -4.04
N VAL A 149 -3.94 -11.15 -3.15
CA VAL A 149 -3.93 -10.93 -1.68
C VAL A 149 -2.50 -10.72 -1.15
N TYR A 150 -1.55 -11.54 -1.60
CA TYR A 150 -0.15 -11.47 -1.16
C TYR A 150 0.66 -10.33 -1.79
N ASP A 151 0.09 -9.61 -2.75
CA ASP A 151 0.72 -8.46 -3.40
C ASP A 151 0.14 -7.12 -2.93
N CYS A 152 -0.83 -7.15 -2.02
CA CYS A 152 -1.55 -5.98 -1.55
C CYS A 152 -1.25 -5.70 -0.06
N ALA A 153 -0.93 -4.44 0.26
CA ALA A 153 -0.74 -4.03 1.66
C ALA A 153 -2.04 -4.23 2.44
N GLY A 154 -1.96 -4.94 3.57
CA GLY A 154 -3.13 -5.33 4.34
C GLY A 154 -3.98 -6.46 3.72
N GLY A 155 -3.57 -7.03 2.58
CA GLY A 155 -4.22 -8.21 1.99
C GLY A 155 -5.61 -7.98 1.39
N LEU A 156 -6.04 -6.72 1.20
CA LEU A 156 -7.35 -6.38 0.66
C LEU A 156 -7.27 -5.35 -0.47
N MET A 157 -8.13 -5.54 -1.48
CA MET A 157 -8.28 -4.67 -2.65
C MET A 157 -9.67 -4.03 -2.59
N ILE A 158 -9.76 -2.73 -2.27
CA ILE A 158 -11.05 -2.04 -2.10
C ILE A 158 -11.89 -1.97 -3.38
N GLU A 159 -11.28 -2.17 -4.54
CA GLU A 159 -11.92 -2.20 -5.84
C GLU A 159 -12.53 -3.57 -6.17
N ASN A 160 -12.06 -4.64 -5.52
CA ASN A 160 -12.53 -5.99 -5.76
C ASN A 160 -14.00 -6.12 -5.34
N PRO A 161 -14.90 -6.65 -6.19
CA PRO A 161 -16.32 -6.76 -5.88
C PRO A 161 -16.62 -7.49 -4.57
N LEU A 162 -15.86 -8.53 -4.22
CA LEU A 162 -16.05 -9.29 -2.99
C LEU A 162 -15.68 -8.47 -1.75
N VAL A 163 -14.65 -7.63 -1.84
CA VAL A 163 -14.22 -6.75 -0.74
C VAL A 163 -15.19 -5.58 -0.60
N LYS A 164 -15.67 -5.03 -1.72
CA LYS A 164 -16.65 -3.92 -1.75
C LYS A 164 -17.92 -4.22 -0.95
N GLU A 165 -18.35 -5.48 -0.89
CA GLU A 165 -19.49 -5.91 -0.05
C GLU A 165 -19.30 -5.55 1.43
N PHE A 166 -18.05 -5.43 1.89
CA PHE A 166 -17.67 -5.15 3.27
C PHE A 166 -17.12 -3.74 3.47
N ILE A 167 -17.21 -2.84 2.48
CA ILE A 167 -16.78 -1.44 2.61
C ILE A 167 -17.99 -0.55 2.88
N VAL A 168 -17.98 0.12 4.05
CA VAL A 168 -19.02 1.09 4.44
C VAL A 168 -18.74 2.46 3.82
N GLY A 169 -17.48 2.81 3.62
CA GLY A 169 -17.10 4.05 2.96
C GLY A 169 -15.61 4.29 2.94
N VAL A 170 -15.21 5.25 2.12
CA VAL A 170 -13.82 5.68 1.95
C VAL A 170 -13.77 7.20 2.10
N ASP A 171 -12.88 7.69 2.96
CA ASP A 171 -12.51 9.10 3.01
C ASP A 171 -11.15 9.28 2.33
N GLY A 172 -11.13 9.97 1.20
CA GLY A 172 -9.98 10.06 0.31
C GLY A 172 -10.44 9.96 -1.14
N THR A 173 -9.50 9.83 -2.07
CA THR A 173 -9.82 9.57 -3.48
C THR A 173 -9.55 8.11 -3.79
N GLU A 174 -10.24 7.54 -4.78
CA GLU A 174 -10.07 6.14 -5.16
C GLU A 174 -8.60 5.83 -5.50
N ASP A 175 -7.95 6.69 -6.28
CA ASP A 175 -6.53 6.57 -6.64
C ASP A 175 -5.57 6.63 -5.43
N SER A 176 -5.94 7.36 -4.36
CA SER A 176 -5.14 7.40 -3.14
C SER A 176 -5.34 6.17 -2.25
N VAL A 177 -6.42 5.41 -2.41
CA VAL A 177 -6.53 4.10 -1.74
C VAL A 177 -5.82 3.01 -2.56
N LEU A 178 -5.88 3.12 -3.88
CA LEU A 178 -5.26 2.18 -4.82
C LEU A 178 -3.73 2.29 -4.89
N GLY A 179 -3.09 3.15 -4.09
CA GLY A 179 -1.63 3.21 -3.97
C GLY A 179 -0.93 4.32 -4.74
N LEU A 180 -1.64 5.16 -5.52
CA LEU A 180 -1.01 6.23 -6.27
C LEU A 180 -1.91 7.47 -6.40
N SER A 181 -1.79 8.39 -5.45
CA SER A 181 -2.47 9.69 -5.49
C SER A 181 -2.02 10.53 -6.68
N ARG A 182 -2.89 10.68 -7.68
CA ARG A 182 -2.73 11.57 -8.84
C ARG A 182 -2.49 13.00 -8.38
N ARG A 183 -3.16 13.44 -7.31
CA ARG A 183 -2.94 14.76 -6.72
C ARG A 183 -1.48 14.91 -6.28
N SER A 184 -0.95 13.95 -5.54
CA SER A 184 0.42 13.97 -5.03
C SER A 184 1.44 13.89 -6.17
N VAL A 185 1.18 13.12 -7.22
CA VAL A 185 2.00 13.10 -8.45
C VAL A 185 2.07 14.50 -9.08
N LEU A 186 0.93 15.17 -9.26
CA LEU A 186 0.88 16.50 -9.87
C LEU A 186 1.55 17.57 -8.99
N GLU A 187 1.42 17.47 -7.67
CA GLU A 187 2.13 18.34 -6.72
C GLU A 187 3.64 18.10 -6.80
N CYS A 188 4.11 16.85 -6.79
CA CYS A 188 5.53 16.54 -6.99
C CYS A 188 6.07 17.12 -8.31
N TYR A 189 5.29 17.02 -9.39
CA TYR A 189 5.70 17.51 -10.70
C TYR A 189 5.81 19.05 -10.74
N ARG A 190 4.92 19.76 -10.05
CA ARG A 190 5.00 21.23 -9.90
C ARG A 190 6.23 21.63 -9.10
N ASP A 191 6.45 20.99 -7.95
CA ASP A 191 7.62 21.22 -7.09
C ASP A 191 8.94 20.98 -7.84
N LEU A 192 8.98 20.00 -8.76
CA LEU A 192 10.15 19.75 -9.60
C LEU A 192 10.43 20.88 -10.59
N LYS A 193 9.38 21.51 -11.16
CA LYS A 193 9.54 22.61 -12.12
C LYS A 193 9.96 23.93 -11.48
N GLU A 194 9.65 24.10 -10.20
CA GLU A 194 9.96 25.32 -9.45
C GLU A 194 11.37 25.29 -8.81
N LYS A 195 12.02 24.11 -8.78
CA LYS A 195 13.41 23.91 -8.36
C LYS A 195 14.36 24.01 -9.56
#